data_AF-A0A4R6LJH7-F1
#
_entry.id   AF-A0A4R6LJH7-F1
#
_cell.length_a   1.000
_cell.length_b   1.000
_cell.length_c   1.000
_cell.angle_alpha   90.00
_cell.angle_beta   90.00
_cell.angle_gamma   90.00
#
_symmetry.space_group_name_H-M   'P 1'
#
loop_
_entity.id
_entity.type
_entity.pdbx_description
1 polymer ?
#
loop_
_entity_poly.entity_id
_entity_poly.type
_entity_poly.pdbx_seq_one_letter_code
_entity_poly.pdbx_strand_id
1 'polypeptide(L)' 'MFLRYLEFNGELKKAIGVLKKRLSDFEKQMREFEITNQGIRVGKPLTHLRGILTGNPEFITENFKGSSKHEFK' A
#
# COMPACT_ATOMS: atom_id res chain seq x y z
N MET A 1 -3.72 2.33 -15.78
CA MET A 1 -3.48 1.17 -14.91
C MET A 1 -2.00 1.15 -14.58
N PHE A 2 -1.65 0.82 -13.35
CA PHE A 2 -0.26 0.80 -12.86
C PHE A 2 0.03 -0.56 -12.26
N LEU A 3 1.14 -1.17 -12.68
CA LEU A 3 1.64 -2.46 -12.20
C LEU A 3 3.10 -2.27 -11.83
N ARG A 4 3.52 -2.80 -10.68
CA ARG A 4 4.92 -2.68 -10.25
C ARG A 4 5.31 -3.83 -9.33
N TYR A 5 6.57 -4.25 -9.43
CA TYR A 5 7.23 -5.08 -8.44
C TYR A 5 7.74 -4.21 -7.29
N LEU A 6 7.57 -4.69 -6.06
CA LEU A 6 8.08 -4.04 -4.86
C LEU A 6 8.75 -5.08 -3.98
N GLU A 7 9.89 -4.72 -3.40
CA GLU A 7 10.51 -5.50 -2.35
C GLU A 7 9.93 -5.05 -1.00
N PHE A 8 9.47 -5.99 -0.19
CA PHE A 8 8.89 -5.70 1.10
C PHE A 8 9.16 -6.87 2.05
N ASN A 9 9.79 -6.59 3.21
CA ASN A 9 10.23 -7.61 4.16
C ASN A 9 11.11 -8.71 3.53
N GLY A 10 11.96 -8.35 2.56
CA GLY A 10 12.78 -9.31 1.82
C GLY A 10 11.98 -10.21 0.85
N GLU A 11 10.70 -9.94 0.65
CA GLU A 11 9.85 -10.63 -0.31
C GLU A 11 9.55 -9.75 -1.53
N LEU A 12 9.62 -10.35 -2.71
CA LEU A 12 9.18 -9.69 -3.93
C LEU A 12 7.65 -9.81 -4.07
N LYS A 13 6.96 -8.67 -3.96
CA LYS A 13 5.52 -8.55 -4.14
C LYS A 13 5.18 -7.79 -5.43
N LYS A 14 3.93 -7.93 -5.87
CA LYS A 14 3.41 -7.22 -7.05
C LYS A 14 2.22 -6.37 -6.65
N ALA A 15 2.24 -5.09 -7.04
CA ALA A 15 1.15 -4.15 -6.79
C ALA A 15 0.42 -3.76 -8.07
N ILE A 16 -0.90 -3.65 -7.98
CA ILE A 16 -1.80 -3.13 -9.01
C ILE A 16 -2.59 -1.94 -8.48
N GLY A 17 -2.83 -0.95 -9.35
CA GLY A 17 -3.70 0.17 -9.03
C GLY A 17 -4.13 0.96 -10.25
N VAL A 18 -5.03 1.91 -10.03
CA VAL A 18 -5.48 2.85 -11.05
C VAL A 18 -4.96 4.23 -10.66
N LEU A 19 -4.22 4.88 -11.56
CA LEU A 19 -3.75 6.25 -11.33
C LEU A 19 -4.76 7.30 -11.81
N LYS A 20 -5.58 6.96 -12.82
CA LYS A 20 -6.54 7.88 -13.43
C LYS A 20 -7.67 7.13 -14.13
N LYS A 21 -8.89 7.61 -13.94
CA LYS A 21 -10.09 7.30 -14.72
C LYS A 21 -10.82 8.62 -15.02
N ARG A 22 -11.29 8.82 -16.25
CA ARG A 22 -11.84 10.13 -16.70
C ARG A 22 -13.32 10.31 -16.44
N LEU A 23 -14.10 9.23 -16.51
CA LEU A 23 -15.56 9.27 -16.60
C LEU A 23 -16.28 8.74 -15.36
N SER A 24 -15.54 8.20 -14.39
CA SER A 24 -16.10 7.80 -13.10
C SER A 24 -14.98 7.68 -12.06
N ASP A 25 -15.38 7.42 -10.81
CA ASP A 25 -14.44 7.13 -9.74
C ASP A 25 -13.73 5.79 -9.96
N PHE A 26 -12.64 5.60 -9.21
CA PHE A 26 -11.80 4.41 -9.19
C PHE A 26 -11.24 4.17 -7.80
N GLU A 27 -10.83 2.93 -7.53
CA GLU A 27 -10.23 2.59 -6.26
C GLU A 27 -8.87 3.29 -6.08
N LYS A 28 -8.75 4.09 -5.02
CA LYS A 28 -7.55 4.90 -4.71
C LYS A 28 -6.44 4.11 -4.00
N GLN A 29 -6.74 2.90 -3.54
CA GLN A 29 -5.79 2.04 -2.86
C GLN A 29 -5.00 1.20 -3.86
N MET A 30 -3.71 1.03 -3.60
CA MET A 30 -2.90 0.00 -4.26
C MET A 30 -3.24 -1.37 -3.66
N ARG A 31 -3.32 -2.41 -4.49
CA ARG A 31 -3.57 -3.79 -4.04
C ARG A 31 -2.44 -4.71 -4.44
N GLU A 32 -2.21 -5.75 -3.65
CA GLU A 32 -1.38 -6.87 -4.08
C GLU A 32 -2.09 -7.63 -5.21
N PHE A 33 -1.34 -8.20 -6.14
CA PHE A 33 -1.90 -9.14 -7.10
C PHE A 33 -0.97 -10.31 -7.39
N GLU A 34 -1.56 -11.40 -7.84
CA GLU A 34 -0.84 -12.59 -8.25
C GLU A 34 -1.21 -12.97 -9.67
N ILE A 35 -0.26 -13.59 -10.37
CA ILE A 35 -0.50 -14.22 -11.65
C ILE A 35 -0.65 -15.70 -11.37
N THR A 36 -1.85 -16.22 -11.59
CA THR A 36 -2.21 -17.62 -11.40
C THR A 36 -2.39 -18.29 -12.76
N ASN A 37 -2.51 -19.62 -12.78
CA ASN A 37 -2.86 -20.37 -13.99
C ASN A 37 -4.26 -20.01 -14.55
N GLN A 38 -5.12 -19.38 -13.74
CA GLN A 38 -6.46 -18.91 -14.14
C GLN A 38 -6.48 -17.41 -14.48
N GLY A 39 -5.33 -16.74 -14.48
CA GLY A 39 -5.21 -15.30 -14.76
C GLY A 39 -4.83 -14.49 -13.52
N ILE A 40 -5.22 -13.21 -13.51
CA ILE A 40 -4.83 -12.25 -12.46
C ILE A 40 -5.78 -12.36 -11.27
N ARG A 41 -5.23 -12.63 -10.09
CA ARG A 41 -5.94 -12.56 -8.81
C ARG A 41 -5.58 -11.27 -8.09
N VAL A 42 -6.56 -10.39 -7.88
CA VAL A 42 -6.39 -9.15 -7.11
C VAL A 42 -6.65 -9.43 -5.64
N GLY A 43 -5.67 -9.10 -4.79
CA GLY A 43 -5.68 -9.39 -3.37
C GLY A 43 -6.11 -8.21 -2.50
N LYS A 44 -5.54 -8.16 -1.29
CA LYS A 44 -5.83 -7.14 -0.27
C LYS A 44 -5.18 -5.79 -0.63
N PRO A 45 -5.75 -4.67 -0.13
CA PRO A 45 -5.07 -3.38 -0.17
C PRO A 45 -3.72 -3.41 0.56
N LEU A 46 -2.73 -2.74 -0.01
CA LEU A 46 -1.41 -2.53 0.59
C LEU A 46 -1.48 -1.34 1.56
N THR A 47 -1.94 -1.61 2.79
CA THR A 47 -2.04 -0.62 3.87
C THR A 47 -0.71 -0.45 4.61
N HIS A 48 -0.53 0.67 5.32
CA HIS A 48 0.66 0.97 6.14
C HIS A 48 1.98 1.04 5.36
N LEU A 49 1.89 1.25 4.04
CA LEU A 49 3.02 1.38 3.14
C LEU A 49 3.01 2.75 2.46
N ARG A 50 4.16 3.41 2.43
CA ARG A 50 4.42 4.62 1.63
C ARG A 50 5.48 4.33 0.58
N GLY A 51 5.59 5.16 -0.45
CA GLY A 51 6.73 5.08 -1.40
C GLY A 51 6.58 4.05 -2.52
N ILE A 52 5.41 3.42 -2.67
CA ILE A 52 5.16 2.45 -3.77
C ILE A 52 5.38 3.09 -5.15
N LEU A 53 4.96 4.33 -5.34
CA LEU A 53 5.12 5.04 -6.62
C LEU A 53 6.57 5.51 -6.86
N THR A 54 7.32 5.80 -5.80
CA THR A 54 8.74 6.20 -5.90
C THR A 54 9.65 4.98 -6.09
N GLY A 55 9.25 3.81 -5.61
CA GLY A 55 9.99 2.55 -5.74
C GLY A 55 10.75 2.14 -4.48
N ASN A 56 10.71 2.95 -3.43
CA ASN A 56 11.31 2.66 -2.13
C ASN A 56 10.16 2.55 -1.12
N PRO A 57 9.51 1.37 -1.01
CA PRO A 57 8.41 1.18 -0.08
C PRO A 57 8.89 1.16 1.37
N GLU A 58 8.21 1.91 2.23
CA GLU A 58 8.53 2.03 3.66
C GLU A 58 7.28 1.82 4.52
N PHE A 59 7.46 1.19 5.68
CA PHE A 59 6.41 1.11 6.68
C PHE A 59 6.16 2.47 7.33
N ILE A 60 4.88 2.79 7.49
CA ILE A 60 4.47 3.90 8.34
C ILE A 60 4.14 3.31 9.71
N THR A 61 4.96 3.60 10.72
CA THR A 61 4.58 3.36 12.12
C THR A 61 3.67 4.50 12.57
N GLU A 62 2.48 4.18 13.06
CA GLU A 62 1.63 5.16 13.74
C GLU A 62 2.26 5.47 15.10
N ASN A 63 3.10 6.51 15.15
CA ASN A 63 3.58 7.05 16.41
C ASN A 63 2.42 7.75 17.13
N PHE A 64 1.62 6.99 17.87
CA PHE A 64 0.71 7.54 18.87
C PHE A 64 1.56 8.22 19.95
N LYS A 65 1.81 9.53 19.81
CA LYS A 65 2.25 10.38 20.92
C LYS A 65 1.09 10.50 21.90
N GLY A 66 1.04 9.58 22.86
CA GLY A 66 0.24 9.73 24.07
C GLY A 66 0.61 11.07 24.72
N SER A 67 -0.38 11.95 24.83
CA SER A 67 -0.24 13.24 25.48
C SER A 67 0.23 13.04 26.91
N SER A 68 1.32 13.72 27.28
CA SER A 68 1.82 13.82 28.64
C SER A 68 0.69 14.26 29.58
N LYS A 69 0.22 13.36 30.44
CA LYS A 69 -0.45 13.79 31.67
C LYS A 69 0.64 14.24 32.63
N HIS A 70 0.88 15.55 32.67
CA HIS A 70 1.33 16.19 33.90
C HIS A 70 0.21 16.00 34.93
N GLU A 71 0.44 15.12 35.89
CA GLU A 71 -0.31 15.14 37.15
C GLU A 71 0.72 15.32 38.26
N PHE A 72 0.88 16.58 38.66
CA PHE A 72 1.40 16.93 39.97
C PHE A 72 0.47 16.29 41.00
N LYS A 73 1.03 15.50 41.91
CA LYS A 73 0.53 15.41 43.28
C LYS A 73 1.69 15.15 44.23
#